data_AF-S0JG01-F1
#
_entry.id   AF-S0JG01-F1
#
_cell.length_a   1.000
_cell.length_b   1.000
_cell.length_c   1.000
_cell.angle_alpha   90.00
_cell.angle_beta   90.00
_cell.angle_gamma   90.00
#
_symmetry.space_group_name_H-M   'P 1'
#
loop_
_entity.id
_entity.type
_entity.pdbx_description
1 polymer ?
#
loop_
_entity_poly.entity_id
_entity_poly.type
_entity_poly.pdbx_seq_one_letter_code
_entity_poly.pdbx_strand_id
1 'polypeptide(L)'
;MTDEKYGDQMYQYYIGIADSVGNLSSNTYRYATDIQEVRRCLKGVTGEDISLENLYLTPDGKIGGLPDKAADLINKTKDNARIERMKDALVDIIGKFRISGDLGIPDFTSQFQFKDGAFSVADSGFAVDMGALDGRFTPQSSGNMYSDMYKYQFKKVL
;
A
#
# COMPACT_ATOMS: atom_id res chain seq x y z
N MET A 1 -0.11 -26.85 -2.72
CA MET A 1 -1.29 -26.11 -2.20
C MET A 1 -1.18 -25.76 -0.72
N THR A 2 -0.16 -26.24 0.01
CA THR A 2 0.10 -25.88 1.41
C THR A 2 0.93 -24.60 1.56
N ASP A 3 1.86 -24.28 0.66
CA ASP A 3 2.79 -23.15 0.84
C ASP A 3 2.13 -21.77 0.98
N GLU A 4 1.13 -21.48 0.15
CA GLU A 4 0.51 -20.15 0.05
C GLU A 4 -0.27 -19.75 1.32
N LYS A 5 -0.98 -20.70 1.92
CA LYS A 5 -1.80 -20.48 3.13
C LYS A 5 -0.94 -20.23 4.36
N TYR A 6 0.19 -20.94 4.49
CA TYR A 6 1.13 -20.74 5.59
C TYR A 6 1.93 -19.44 5.38
N GLY A 7 2.27 -19.09 4.13
CA GLY A 7 2.91 -17.81 3.81
C GLY A 7 2.02 -16.59 4.06
N ASP A 8 0.70 -16.69 3.82
CA ASP A 8 -0.26 -15.62 4.16
C ASP A 8 -0.41 -15.47 5.70
N GLN A 9 -0.49 -16.56 6.44
CA GLN A 9 -0.58 -16.54 7.91
C GLN A 9 0.68 -15.97 8.58
N MET A 10 1.87 -16.35 8.10
CA MET A 10 3.14 -15.82 8.61
C MET A 10 3.30 -14.32 8.32
N TYR A 11 2.72 -13.81 7.23
CA TYR A 11 2.76 -12.39 6.88
C TYR A 11 1.78 -11.53 7.70
N GLN A 12 0.59 -12.06 8.01
CA GLN A 12 -0.33 -11.39 8.94
C GLN A 12 0.21 -11.39 10.37
N TYR A 13 0.88 -12.46 10.80
CA TYR A 13 1.59 -12.53 12.07
C TYR A 13 2.76 -11.52 12.15
N TYR A 14 3.46 -11.32 11.03
CA TYR A 14 4.58 -10.39 10.87
C TYR A 14 4.19 -8.91 10.98
N ILE A 15 3.11 -8.48 10.33
CA ILE A 15 2.58 -7.12 10.47
C ILE A 15 2.17 -6.83 11.92
N GLY A 16 1.61 -7.83 12.62
CA GLY A 16 1.10 -7.67 13.98
C GLY A 16 2.16 -7.59 15.09
N ILE A 17 3.43 -7.88 14.80
CA ILE A 17 4.51 -8.00 15.82
C ILE A 17 5.66 -7.01 15.56
N ALA A 18 5.74 -6.41 14.39
CA ALA A 18 6.73 -5.38 14.10
C ALA A 18 6.47 -4.14 14.96
N ASP A 19 7.37 -3.88 15.93
CA ASP A 19 7.29 -2.73 16.85
C ASP A 19 7.17 -1.39 16.10
N SER A 20 7.76 -1.29 14.90
CA SER A 20 7.67 -0.09 14.06
C SER A 20 6.26 0.22 13.58
N VAL A 21 5.39 -0.78 13.49
CA VAL A 21 4.00 -0.64 13.03
C VAL A 21 3.06 -0.43 14.22
N GLY A 22 3.41 -0.95 15.41
CA GLY A 22 2.58 -0.91 16.61
C GLY A 22 2.28 0.48 17.19
N ASN A 23 3.11 1.48 16.88
CA ASN A 23 2.94 2.87 17.34
C ASN A 23 2.32 3.81 16.29
N LEU A 24 1.96 3.29 15.11
CA LEU A 24 1.36 4.09 14.05
C LEU A 24 -0.10 4.41 14.35
N SER A 25 -0.57 5.57 13.88
CA SER A 25 -2.01 5.83 13.84
C SER A 25 -2.71 4.78 12.97
N SER A 26 -3.99 4.51 13.21
CA SER A 26 -4.77 3.53 12.42
C SER A 26 -4.71 3.80 10.91
N ASN A 27 -4.71 5.07 10.51
CA ASN A 27 -4.64 5.46 9.09
C ASN A 27 -3.27 5.19 8.47
N THR A 28 -2.20 5.44 9.22
CA THR A 28 -0.82 5.27 8.77
C THR A 28 -0.40 3.80 8.83
N TYR A 29 -0.87 3.06 9.84
CA TYR A 29 -0.82 1.59 9.89
C TYR A 29 -1.46 0.99 8.64
N ARG A 30 -2.73 1.32 8.36
CA ARG A 30 -3.46 0.75 7.21
C ARG A 30 -2.75 1.05 5.89
N TYR A 31 -2.26 2.27 5.74
CA TYR A 31 -1.50 2.66 4.55
C TYR A 31 -0.24 1.81 4.33
N ALA A 32 0.56 1.62 5.39
CA ALA A 32 1.77 0.81 5.32
C ALA A 32 1.46 -0.67 5.01
N THR A 33 0.41 -1.22 5.62
CA THR A 33 0.02 -2.63 5.38
C THR A 33 -0.55 -2.85 3.98
N ASP A 34 -1.34 -1.90 3.48
CA ASP A 34 -1.93 -1.94 2.13
C ASP A 34 -0.83 -1.92 1.05
N ILE A 35 0.21 -1.08 1.24
CA ILE A 35 1.37 -1.04 0.34
C ILE A 35 2.05 -2.39 0.24
N GLN A 36 2.29 -3.04 1.38
CA GLN A 36 2.96 -4.34 1.36
C GLN A 36 2.08 -5.43 0.74
N GLU A 37 0.78 -5.43 1.02
CA GLU A 37 -0.14 -6.43 0.46
C GLU A 37 -0.22 -6.29 -1.06
N VAL A 38 -0.32 -5.04 -1.55
CA VAL A 38 -0.28 -4.72 -2.98
C VAL A 38 1.02 -5.21 -3.62
N ARG A 39 2.18 -4.88 -3.04
CA ARG A 39 3.48 -5.32 -3.57
C ARG A 39 3.58 -6.84 -3.64
N ARG A 40 3.22 -7.53 -2.55
CA ARG A 40 3.21 -9.00 -2.49
C ARG A 40 2.32 -9.59 -3.57
N CYS A 41 1.12 -9.07 -3.74
CA CYS A 41 0.19 -9.61 -4.72
C CYS A 41 0.65 -9.33 -6.15
N LEU A 42 1.08 -8.10 -6.46
CA LEU A 42 1.63 -7.76 -7.78
C LEU A 42 2.84 -8.63 -8.12
N LYS A 43 3.74 -8.87 -7.16
CA LYS A 43 4.87 -9.80 -7.34
C LYS A 43 4.40 -11.23 -7.59
N GLY A 44 3.40 -11.71 -6.85
CA GLY A 44 2.82 -13.04 -7.08
C GLY A 44 2.20 -13.21 -8.48
N VAL A 45 1.63 -12.14 -9.04
CA VAL A 45 0.97 -12.15 -10.35
C VAL A 45 1.96 -11.97 -11.50
N THR A 46 2.95 -11.11 -11.33
CA THR A 46 3.89 -10.72 -12.40
C THR A 46 5.19 -11.51 -12.37
N GLY A 47 5.61 -11.98 -11.19
CA GLY A 47 6.92 -12.58 -10.94
C GLY A 47 8.02 -11.56 -10.61
N GLU A 48 7.71 -10.26 -10.63
CA GLU A 48 8.69 -9.17 -10.53
C GLU A 48 8.25 -8.12 -9.51
N ASP A 49 9.20 -7.35 -8.98
CA ASP A 49 8.91 -6.24 -8.09
C ASP A 49 8.43 -5.02 -8.90
N ILE A 50 7.19 -4.59 -8.66
CA ILE A 50 6.55 -3.49 -9.39
C ILE A 50 6.70 -2.19 -8.58
N SER A 51 7.26 -1.16 -9.22
CA SER A 51 7.31 0.17 -8.61
C SER A 51 5.90 0.78 -8.54
N LEU A 52 5.48 1.12 -7.31
CA LEU A 52 4.19 1.77 -7.07
C LEU A 52 4.19 3.26 -7.42
N GLU A 53 5.36 3.89 -7.52
CA GLU A 53 5.51 5.34 -7.79
C GLU A 53 5.07 5.72 -9.20
N ASN A 54 5.16 4.77 -10.14
CA ASN A 54 4.80 4.99 -11.55
C ASN A 54 3.32 4.71 -11.84
N LEU A 55 2.54 4.29 -10.83
CA LEU A 55 1.13 3.99 -11.00
C LEU A 55 0.30 5.27 -11.02
N TYR A 56 -0.74 5.28 -11.84
CA TYR A 56 -1.64 6.43 -11.98
C TYR A 56 -3.07 6.00 -12.21
N LEU A 57 -4.02 6.85 -11.82
CA LEU A 57 -5.44 6.64 -12.10
C LEU A 57 -5.78 7.19 -13.49
N THR A 58 -6.39 6.37 -14.34
CA THR A 58 -6.92 6.80 -15.64
C THR A 58 -8.27 7.52 -15.47
N PRO A 59 -8.72 8.30 -16.48
CA PRO A 59 -10.03 8.97 -16.41
C PRO A 59 -11.23 8.03 -16.23
N ASP A 60 -11.13 6.79 -16.69
CA ASP A 60 -12.16 5.75 -16.52
C ASP A 60 -12.03 4.95 -15.20
N GLY A 61 -11.17 5.42 -14.27
CA GLY A 61 -11.03 4.83 -12.93
C GLY A 61 -10.27 3.50 -12.91
N LYS A 62 -9.44 3.23 -13.92
CA LYS A 62 -8.53 2.08 -13.96
C LYS A 62 -7.14 2.47 -13.45
N ILE A 63 -6.40 1.46 -13.00
CA ILE A 63 -5.02 1.63 -12.58
C ILE A 63 -4.12 1.46 -13.81
N GLY A 64 -3.42 2.54 -14.19
CA GLY A 64 -2.40 2.59 -15.24
C GLY A 64 -0.99 2.41 -14.67
N GLY A 65 -0.03 2.10 -15.55
CA GLY A 65 1.37 1.83 -15.19
C GLY A 65 1.64 0.39 -14.72
N LEU A 66 0.61 -0.45 -14.62
CA LEU A 66 0.75 -1.88 -14.31
C LEU A 66 1.20 -2.68 -15.56
N PRO A 67 2.01 -3.74 -15.40
CA PRO A 67 2.23 -4.73 -16.46
C PRO A 67 0.93 -5.42 -16.86
N ASP A 68 0.82 -5.88 -18.11
CA ASP A 68 -0.41 -6.44 -18.70
C ASP A 68 -1.10 -7.48 -17.82
N LYS A 69 -0.35 -8.44 -17.25
CA LYS A 69 -0.91 -9.48 -16.36
C LYS A 69 -1.58 -8.89 -15.11
N ALA A 70 -0.95 -7.92 -14.48
CA ALA A 70 -1.49 -7.25 -13.30
C ALA A 70 -2.65 -6.31 -13.68
N ALA A 71 -2.51 -5.59 -14.79
CA ALA A 71 -3.58 -4.73 -15.31
C ALA A 71 -4.85 -5.53 -15.60
N ASP A 72 -4.71 -6.72 -16.20
CA ASP A 72 -5.83 -7.60 -16.50
C ASP A 72 -6.51 -8.10 -15.23
N LEU A 73 -5.73 -8.56 -14.24
CA LEU A 73 -6.28 -8.98 -12.96
C LEU A 73 -7.00 -7.84 -12.24
N ILE A 74 -6.37 -6.68 -12.10
CA ILE A 74 -6.90 -5.56 -11.30
C ILE A 74 -8.08 -4.87 -11.99
N ASN A 75 -7.98 -4.63 -13.30
CA ASN A 75 -8.96 -3.79 -14.01
C ASN A 75 -10.10 -4.58 -14.67
N LYS A 76 -9.92 -5.88 -14.95
CA LYS A 76 -10.94 -6.68 -15.64
C LYS A 76 -11.71 -7.63 -14.73
N THR A 77 -11.13 -8.05 -13.60
CA THR A 77 -11.84 -8.91 -12.64
C THR A 77 -12.96 -8.12 -11.95
N LYS A 78 -14.13 -8.73 -11.87
CA LYS A 78 -15.33 -8.20 -11.20
C LYS A 78 -15.79 -9.20 -10.14
N ASP A 79 -16.56 -8.71 -9.17
CA ASP A 79 -17.23 -9.53 -8.15
C ASP A 79 -16.25 -10.39 -7.33
N ASN A 80 -15.03 -9.87 -7.13
CA ASN A 80 -14.02 -10.51 -6.31
C ASN A 80 -13.59 -9.55 -5.20
N ALA A 81 -14.08 -9.80 -3.98
CA ALA A 81 -13.83 -8.93 -2.84
C ALA A 81 -12.34 -8.71 -2.52
N ARG A 82 -11.46 -9.67 -2.85
CA ARG A 82 -10.02 -9.50 -2.64
C ARG A 82 -9.43 -8.54 -3.67
N ILE A 83 -9.78 -8.70 -4.95
CA ILE A 83 -9.30 -7.81 -6.02
C ILE A 83 -9.89 -6.41 -5.87
N GLU A 84 -11.15 -6.28 -5.48
CA GLU A 84 -11.77 -4.98 -5.20
C GLU A 84 -11.07 -4.23 -4.08
N ARG A 85 -10.80 -4.90 -2.94
CA ARG A 85 -10.00 -4.31 -1.85
C ARG A 85 -8.61 -3.89 -2.31
N MET A 86 -7.97 -4.70 -3.16
CA MET A 86 -6.65 -4.36 -3.69
C MET A 86 -6.69 -3.17 -4.65
N LYS A 87 -7.76 -3.04 -5.44
CA LYS A 87 -7.99 -1.86 -6.28
C LYS A 87 -8.19 -0.61 -5.42
N ASP A 88 -8.98 -0.69 -4.36
CA ASP A 88 -9.19 0.42 -3.43
C ASP A 88 -7.89 0.84 -2.74
N ALA A 89 -7.09 -0.14 -2.30
CA ALA A 89 -5.75 0.10 -1.76
C ALA A 89 -4.83 0.81 -2.77
N LEU A 90 -4.81 0.37 -4.03
CA LEU A 90 -4.05 1.03 -5.11
C LEU A 90 -4.51 2.47 -5.34
N VAL A 91 -5.82 2.75 -5.28
CA VAL A 91 -6.35 4.10 -5.38
C VAL A 91 -5.90 4.97 -4.20
N ASP A 92 -5.98 4.45 -2.97
CA ASP A 92 -5.49 5.16 -1.77
C ASP A 92 -3.99 5.44 -1.86
N ILE A 93 -3.20 4.47 -2.35
CA ILE A 93 -1.75 4.62 -2.56
C ILE A 93 -1.42 5.71 -3.56
N ILE A 94 -2.05 5.69 -4.74
CA ILE A 94 -1.83 6.71 -5.76
C ILE A 94 -2.23 8.11 -5.24
N GLY A 95 -3.34 8.18 -4.49
CA GLY A 95 -3.80 9.43 -3.87
C GLY A 95 -2.84 9.96 -2.81
N LYS A 96 -2.44 9.10 -1.87
CA LYS A 96 -1.57 9.44 -0.75
C LYS A 96 -0.13 9.69 -1.15
N PHE A 97 0.38 9.05 -2.21
CA PHE A 97 1.70 9.38 -2.76
C PHE A 97 1.81 10.85 -3.17
N ARG A 98 0.73 11.42 -3.74
CA ARG A 98 0.69 12.86 -4.08
C ARG A 98 0.74 13.76 -2.85
N ILE A 99 0.17 13.30 -1.73
CA ILE A 99 0.13 14.02 -0.45
C ILE A 99 1.46 13.83 0.30
N SER A 100 2.04 12.64 0.24
CA SER A 100 3.31 12.30 0.90
C SER A 100 4.49 13.00 0.25
N GLY A 101 4.40 13.41 -1.02
CA GLY A 101 5.38 14.26 -1.68
C GLY A 101 6.78 13.67 -1.65
N ASP A 102 7.72 14.40 -1.04
CA ASP A 102 9.13 14.00 -0.86
C ASP A 102 9.37 12.89 0.18
N LEU A 103 8.36 12.54 1.00
CA LEU A 103 8.50 11.44 1.97
C LEU A 103 8.49 10.06 1.31
N GLY A 104 8.02 9.97 0.06
CA GLY A 104 7.97 8.71 -0.68
C GLY A 104 6.87 7.75 -0.22
N ILE A 105 7.01 6.49 -0.63
CA ILE A 105 6.11 5.39 -0.27
C ILE A 105 6.78 4.58 0.85
N PRO A 106 6.13 4.41 2.02
CA PRO A 106 6.70 3.65 3.11
C PRO A 106 6.97 2.22 2.68
N ASP A 107 8.20 1.80 2.89
CA ASP A 107 8.63 0.41 2.81
C ASP A 107 9.20 0.03 4.17
N PHE A 108 8.81 -1.15 4.65
CA PHE A 108 9.40 -1.70 5.87
C PHE A 108 9.99 -3.07 5.57
N THR A 109 11.21 -3.28 6.05
CA THR A 109 11.95 -4.51 5.85
C THR A 109 12.07 -5.22 7.18
N SER A 110 11.34 -6.31 7.34
CA SER A 110 11.56 -7.23 8.44
C SER A 110 11.87 -8.61 7.87
N GLN A 111 12.71 -9.35 8.57
CA GLN A 111 13.21 -10.64 8.13
C GLN A 111 13.08 -11.66 9.25
N PHE A 112 12.78 -12.90 8.89
CA PHE A 112 12.83 -13.99 9.84
C PHE A 112 14.28 -14.32 10.16
N GLN A 113 14.58 -14.39 11.44
CA GLN A 113 15.86 -14.85 11.96
C GLN A 113 15.64 -16.12 12.76
N PHE A 114 16.49 -17.10 12.50
CA PHE A 114 16.62 -18.26 13.36
C PHE A 114 17.98 -18.21 14.02
N LYS A 115 18.00 -17.96 15.32
CA LYS A 115 19.23 -17.82 16.09
C LYS A 115 19.08 -18.57 17.40
N ASP A 116 20.11 -19.36 17.75
CA ASP A 116 20.18 -20.09 19.02
C ASP A 116 18.95 -20.98 19.30
N GLY A 117 18.37 -21.59 18.27
CA GLY A 117 17.18 -22.45 18.40
C GLY A 117 15.84 -21.70 18.52
N ALA A 118 15.85 -20.37 18.48
CA ALA A 118 14.67 -19.52 18.53
C ALA A 118 14.38 -18.87 17.17
N PHE A 119 13.10 -18.82 16.82
CA PHE A 119 12.60 -18.08 15.67
C PHE A 119 12.19 -16.67 16.12
N SER A 120 12.74 -15.65 15.49
CA SER A 120 12.43 -14.25 15.76
C SER A 120 12.24 -13.47 14.46
N VAL A 121 11.62 -12.29 14.57
CA VAL A 121 11.53 -11.33 13.47
C VAL A 121 12.48 -10.20 13.79
N ALA A 122 13.40 -9.90 12.88
CA ALA A 122 14.19 -8.68 12.94
C ALA A 122 13.48 -7.61 12.13
N ASP A 123 12.92 -6.63 12.82
CA ASP A 123 12.28 -5.46 12.23
C ASP A 123 13.29 -4.34 12.01
N SER A 124 13.50 -3.96 10.75
CA SER A 124 14.37 -2.84 10.39
C SER A 124 13.60 -1.51 10.32
N GLY A 125 12.29 -1.54 10.58
CA GLY A 125 11.42 -0.37 10.54
C GLY A 125 11.22 0.19 9.12
N PHE A 126 10.78 1.44 9.08
CA PHE A 126 10.51 2.17 7.84
C PHE A 126 11.71 3.02 7.42
N ALA A 127 11.99 3.05 6.12
CA ALA A 127 12.97 3.97 5.56
C ALA A 127 12.46 5.44 5.52
N VAL A 128 11.16 5.65 5.69
CA VAL A 128 10.51 6.96 5.63
C VAL A 128 10.12 7.45 7.02
N ASP A 129 10.04 8.78 7.19
CA ASP A 129 9.54 9.38 8.43
C ASP A 129 8.02 9.19 8.54
N MET A 130 7.63 8.13 9.26
CA MET A 130 6.24 7.76 9.46
C MET A 130 5.47 8.79 10.30
N GLY A 131 6.15 9.55 11.17
CA GLY A 131 5.53 10.60 11.96
C GLY A 131 5.19 11.82 11.11
N ALA A 132 6.12 12.24 10.24
CA ALA A 132 5.87 13.28 9.26
C ALA A 132 4.78 12.88 8.26
N LEU A 133 4.78 11.60 7.84
CA LEU A 133 3.77 11.05 6.95
C LEU A 133 2.37 11.08 7.58
N ASP A 134 2.27 10.67 8.85
CA ASP A 134 1.02 10.72 9.62
C ASP A 134 0.49 12.16 9.76
N GLY A 135 1.39 13.13 9.97
CA GLY A 135 1.07 14.55 9.98
C GLY A 135 0.49 15.05 8.65
N ARG A 136 0.94 14.52 7.50
CA ARG A 136 0.39 14.88 6.18
C ARG A 136 -0.96 14.22 5.90
N PHE A 137 -1.22 13.05 6.48
CA PHE A 137 -2.51 12.35 6.34
C PHE A 137 -3.57 12.86 7.31
N THR A 138 -3.17 13.54 8.39
CA THR A 138 -4.11 14.14 9.34
C THR A 138 -4.60 15.48 8.78
N PRO A 139 -5.90 15.62 8.46
CA PRO A 139 -6.42 16.86 7.92
C PRO A 139 -6.30 17.98 8.97
N GLN A 140 -5.56 19.05 8.64
CA GLN A 140 -5.60 20.29 9.41
C GLN A 140 -7.04 20.83 9.34
N SER A 141 -7.67 21.11 10.48
CA SER A 141 -9.09 21.43 10.55
C SER A 141 -9.43 22.74 9.81
N SER A 142 -9.68 22.67 8.51
CA SER A 142 -10.26 23.78 7.74
C SER A 142 -11.05 23.33 6.51
N GLY A 143 -11.64 22.13 6.53
CA GLY A 143 -12.45 21.63 5.42
C GLY A 143 -12.77 20.13 5.52
N ASN A 144 -13.85 19.72 4.86
CA ASN A 144 -14.32 18.33 4.81
C ASN A 144 -13.19 17.36 4.38
N MET A 145 -13.04 16.22 5.05
CA MET A 145 -11.96 15.23 4.83
C MET A 145 -11.81 14.76 3.37
N TYR A 146 -12.86 14.88 2.55
CA TYR A 146 -12.86 14.49 1.15
C TYR A 146 -12.64 15.64 0.15
N SER A 147 -12.64 16.91 0.60
CA SER A 147 -12.61 18.04 -0.34
C SER A 147 -11.27 18.23 -1.04
N ASP A 148 -10.18 17.73 -0.47
CA ASP A 148 -8.84 17.87 -1.05
C ASP A 148 -8.33 16.59 -1.72
N MET A 149 -8.88 15.40 -1.41
CA MET A 149 -8.48 14.13 -2.03
C MET A 149 -8.87 14.03 -3.51
N TYR A 150 -9.96 14.69 -3.92
CA TYR A 150 -10.49 14.65 -5.30
C TYR A 150 -10.62 16.03 -5.93
N LYS A 151 -9.63 16.92 -5.75
CA LYS A 151 -9.56 18.16 -6.55
C LYS A 151 -9.19 17.85 -8.00
N TYR A 152 -10.15 17.29 -8.74
CA TYR A 152 -10.12 17.28 -10.20
C TYR A 152 -10.28 18.72 -10.70
N GLN A 153 -9.20 19.31 -11.19
CA GLN A 153 -9.28 20.56 -11.95
C GLN A 153 -9.77 20.23 -13.36
N PHE A 154 -11.06 20.40 -13.61
CA PHE A 154 -11.53 20.50 -14.99
C PHE A 154 -10.99 21.80 -15.59
N LYS A 155 -10.20 21.71 -16.66
CA LYS A 155 -9.97 22.87 -17.53
C LYS A 155 -11.33 23.28 -18.09
N LYS A 156 -11.80 24.46 -17.69
CA LYS A 156 -12.96 25.09 -18.31
C LYS A 156 -12.60 25.35 -19.78
N VAL A 157 -13.18 24.57 -20.68
CA VAL A 157 -13.20 24.89 -22.11
C VAL A 157 -14.59 25.43 -22.39
N LEU A 158 -14.65 26.76 -22.48
CA LEU A 158 -15.49 27.62 -23.34
C LEU A 158 -15.36 29.06 -22.85
#